data_AF-A0A955RE35-F1
#
_entry.id   AF-A0A955RE35-F1
#
_cell.length_a   1.000
_cell.length_b   1.000
_cell.length_c   1.000
_cell.angle_alpha   90.00
_cell.angle_beta   90.00
_cell.angle_gamma   90.00
#
_symmetry.space_group_name_H-M   'P 1'
#
loop_
_entity.id
_entity.type
_entity.pdbx_description
1 polymer ?
#
loop_
_entity_poly.entity_id
_entity_poly.type
_entity_poly.pdbx_seq_one_letter_code
_entity_poly.pdbx_strand_id
1 'polypeptide(L)'
;DGELGAIVGGQREELQVVEVDGRRQYRTSIGPVITAIDAPTVMVMRWHALSIEDETARMLRELALSRTVDEVLTASGRPMVVSLNLVAADVDGDYAWQTVGTMVRRRGITGRVPYPAWEPELGWDGWLQDTPGERRPERGYVVTANSRPDDPMASAISTSYVPPHRFDRIGELLEAQESATPDDQRRIQLDRQEGDARAYRDAWLDGVHVAGEDAALCLDILGRWDLVADDRSAGAAVWALFERDLVEEALLDDLGPDRTRVAMSVYSPGRSLLDADQLDAFVTDRSAVVGRALERSCQELREALGPDPAHWTLGALHRLRLTHPFADRAPSLLKSWNMTEVPSGGTYATVAAAGYSWKGDEDLPVTGMASLRVVMPLSDLGASTLVHPGGQSGQPHDPLYTSHYPHFVADETLPLWFDDEDVAAHASWRLVLRRPAQE
;
A
#
# COMPACT_ATOMS: atom_id res chain seq x y z
N ASP A 1 27.78 -24.47 27.98
CA ASP A 1 29.01 -23.78 28.44
C ASP A 1 30.08 -23.64 27.36
N GLY A 2 29.69 -23.60 26.07
CA GLY A 2 30.60 -23.27 24.97
C GLY A 2 30.09 -22.03 24.25
N GLU A 3 31.00 -21.16 23.83
CA GLU A 3 30.68 -19.99 23.00
C GLU A 3 29.96 -20.45 21.73
N LEU A 4 28.73 -19.97 21.55
CA LEU A 4 27.97 -20.21 20.33
C LEU A 4 28.65 -19.48 19.19
N GLY A 5 28.94 -20.19 18.11
CA GLY A 5 29.51 -19.61 16.90
C GLY A 5 28.63 -19.88 15.68
N ALA A 6 28.71 -19.00 14.69
CA ALA A 6 28.06 -19.13 13.39
C ALA A 6 29.11 -19.16 12.27
N ILE A 7 28.73 -19.69 11.11
CA ILE A 7 29.57 -19.62 9.91
C ILE A 7 28.99 -18.53 9.00
N VAL A 8 29.80 -17.51 8.71
CA VAL A 8 29.45 -16.39 7.84
C VAL A 8 30.59 -16.18 6.85
N GLY A 9 30.27 -16.10 5.55
CA GLY A 9 31.28 -15.96 4.48
C GLY A 9 32.40 -17.00 4.51
N GLY A 10 32.07 -18.24 4.90
CA GLY A 10 33.02 -19.35 5.01
C GLY A 10 33.88 -19.34 6.29
N GLN A 11 33.67 -18.40 7.21
CA GLN A 11 34.47 -18.27 8.43
C GLN A 11 33.60 -18.44 9.68
N ARG A 12 34.15 -19.09 10.71
CA ARG A 12 33.51 -19.17 12.02
C ARG A 12 33.70 -17.85 12.75
N GLU A 13 32.62 -17.31 13.27
CA GLU A 13 32.61 -16.16 14.19
C GLU A 13 31.85 -16.51 15.46
N GLU A 14 32.18 -15.81 16.56
CA GLU A 14 31.44 -15.90 17.81
C GLU A 14 30.20 -15.01 17.76
N LEU A 15 29.08 -15.51 18.30
CA LEU A 15 27.87 -14.72 18.40
C LEU A 15 28.02 -13.67 19.51
N GLN A 16 27.82 -12.40 19.15
CA GLN A 16 27.68 -11.34 20.14
C GLN A 16 26.36 -11.53 20.89
N VAL A 17 26.40 -11.42 22.22
CA VAL A 17 25.21 -11.52 23.08
C VAL A 17 24.91 -10.15 23.65
N VAL A 18 23.69 -9.67 23.42
CA VAL A 18 23.18 -8.40 23.94
C VAL A 18 21.95 -8.69 24.80
N GLU A 19 21.88 -8.13 26.01
CA GLU A 19 20.65 -8.17 26.80
C GLU A 19 19.77 -6.95 26.52
N VAL A 20 18.51 -7.20 26.17
CA VAL A 20 17.48 -6.17 25.92
C VAL A 20 16.21 -6.59 26.65
N ASP A 21 15.73 -5.76 27.57
CA ASP A 21 14.51 -6.02 28.38
C ASP A 21 14.47 -7.41 29.04
N GLY A 22 15.63 -7.85 29.58
CA GLY A 22 15.78 -9.15 30.24
C GLY A 22 15.78 -10.35 29.28
N ARG A 23 15.92 -10.12 27.98
CA ARG A 23 16.05 -11.16 26.95
C ARG A 23 17.44 -11.10 26.31
N ARG A 24 18.05 -12.27 26.11
CA ARG A 24 19.29 -12.39 25.33
C ARG A 24 18.98 -12.34 23.84
N GLN A 25 19.64 -11.44 23.14
CA GLN A 25 19.67 -11.35 21.68
C GLN A 25 21.05 -11.76 21.19
N TYR A 26 21.08 -12.56 20.12
CA TYR A 26 22.32 -13.00 19.49
C TYR A 26 22.53 -12.23 18.18
N ARG A 27 23.78 -11.85 17.90
CA ARG A 27 24.15 -11.14 16.67
C ARG A 27 25.39 -11.76 16.04
N THR A 28 25.38 -11.76 14.72
CA THR A 28 26.50 -12.08 13.83
C THR A 28 27.11 -10.78 13.29
N SER A 29 28.19 -10.87 12.52
CA SER A 29 28.74 -9.73 11.78
C SER A 29 27.78 -9.16 10.72
N ILE A 30 26.80 -9.93 10.25
CA ILE A 30 25.80 -9.48 9.26
C ILE A 30 24.53 -8.90 9.90
N GLY A 31 24.23 -9.22 11.18
CA GLY A 31 23.03 -8.71 11.85
C GLY A 31 22.47 -9.59 12.98
N PRO A 32 21.32 -9.22 13.56
CA PRO A 32 20.66 -9.99 14.61
C PRO A 32 20.07 -11.30 14.10
N VAL A 33 20.18 -12.34 14.94
CA VAL A 33 19.47 -13.62 14.77
C VAL A 33 17.99 -13.40 15.07
N ILE A 34 17.11 -13.79 14.14
CA ILE A 34 15.66 -13.55 14.21
C ILE A 34 14.83 -14.83 14.43
N THR A 35 15.49 -15.98 14.55
CA THR A 35 14.87 -17.27 14.89
C THR A 35 15.40 -17.78 16.23
N ALA A 36 14.76 -18.82 16.75
CA ALA A 36 15.33 -19.59 17.86
C ALA A 36 16.69 -20.19 17.47
N ILE A 37 17.56 -20.38 18.47
CA ILE A 37 18.92 -20.94 18.36
C ILE A 37 18.97 -22.43 18.76
N ASP A 38 17.85 -23.13 18.61
CA ASP A 38 17.69 -24.55 18.90
C ASP A 38 17.89 -25.45 17.67
N ALA A 39 18.18 -24.85 16.52
CA ALA A 39 18.44 -25.52 15.25
C ALA A 39 19.89 -25.29 14.76
N PRO A 40 20.45 -26.21 13.95
CA PRO A 40 21.78 -26.06 13.36
C PRO A 40 21.88 -24.92 12.34
N THR A 41 20.75 -24.35 11.93
CA THR A 41 20.68 -23.19 11.04
C THR A 41 19.72 -22.19 11.65
N VAL A 42 20.12 -20.92 11.64
CA VAL A 42 19.32 -19.81 12.15
C VAL A 42 19.15 -18.78 11.04
N MET A 43 18.06 -18.02 11.09
CA MET A 43 17.89 -16.86 10.21
C MET A 43 18.49 -15.63 10.85
N VAL A 44 19.15 -14.83 10.02
CA VAL A 44 19.78 -13.59 10.42
C VAL A 44 19.27 -12.48 9.52
N MET A 45 18.88 -11.36 10.12
CA MET A 45 18.40 -10.20 9.36
C MET A 45 19.55 -9.23 9.11
N ARG A 46 19.95 -9.09 7.84
CA ARG A 46 20.81 -7.99 7.42
C ARG A 46 19.94 -6.84 6.92
N TRP A 47 19.88 -5.76 7.67
CA TRP A 47 19.04 -4.59 7.36
C TRP A 47 19.91 -3.35 7.13
N HIS A 48 19.71 -2.64 6.02
CA HIS A 48 20.66 -1.61 5.58
C HIS A 48 20.60 -0.37 6.46
N ALA A 49 19.50 -0.18 7.20
CA ALA A 49 19.40 0.85 8.23
C ALA A 49 20.45 0.73 9.34
N LEU A 50 21.06 -0.45 9.49
CA LEU A 50 22.16 -0.69 10.41
C LEU A 50 23.54 -0.49 9.75
N SER A 51 23.59 -0.08 8.48
CA SER A 51 24.80 -0.03 7.65
C SER A 51 25.00 1.29 6.92
N ILE A 52 24.10 2.26 7.10
CA ILE A 52 24.18 3.59 6.49
C ILE A 52 24.13 4.66 7.58
N GLU A 53 24.78 5.79 7.32
CA GLU A 53 24.49 7.03 8.03
C GLU A 53 23.24 7.63 7.39
N ASP A 54 22.08 7.48 8.03
CA ASP A 54 20.83 7.98 7.50
C ASP A 54 20.79 9.51 7.55
N GLU A 55 20.61 10.15 6.39
CA GLU A 55 20.58 11.60 6.24
C GLU A 55 19.18 12.15 5.99
N THR A 56 18.12 11.40 6.29
CA THR A 56 16.74 11.78 5.98
C THR A 56 16.41 13.17 6.53
N ALA A 57 16.84 13.50 7.75
CA ALA A 57 16.60 14.82 8.35
C ALA A 57 17.28 15.96 7.56
N ARG A 58 18.49 15.73 7.03
CA ARG A 58 19.21 16.71 6.21
C ARG A 58 18.53 16.87 4.85
N MET A 59 18.15 15.76 4.22
CA MET A 59 17.37 15.77 2.98
C MET A 59 16.08 16.58 3.14
N LEU A 60 15.25 16.28 4.15
CA LEU A 60 13.97 16.97 4.36
C LEU A 60 14.14 18.49 4.54
N ARG A 61 15.19 18.91 5.24
CA ARG A 61 15.53 20.34 5.37
C ARG A 61 15.88 20.96 4.02
N GLU A 62 16.63 20.26 3.18
CA GLU A 62 17.04 20.77 1.86
C GLU A 62 15.86 20.82 0.90
N LEU A 63 15.01 19.78 0.86
CA LEU A 63 13.77 19.76 0.09
C LEU A 63 12.86 20.94 0.43
N ALA A 64 12.73 21.28 1.72
CA ALA A 64 11.93 22.43 2.16
C ALA A 64 12.51 23.79 1.73
N LEU A 65 13.76 23.84 1.27
CA LEU A 65 14.44 25.05 0.80
C LEU A 65 14.63 25.07 -0.72
N SER A 66 14.40 23.95 -1.41
CA SER A 66 14.53 23.82 -2.86
C SER A 66 13.51 24.69 -3.58
N ARG A 67 13.93 25.26 -4.72
CA ARG A 67 13.13 26.14 -5.56
C ARG A 67 12.93 25.60 -6.98
N THR A 68 13.71 24.61 -7.38
CA THR A 68 13.69 24.01 -8.70
C THR A 68 13.69 22.49 -8.60
N VAL A 69 13.23 21.82 -9.67
CA VAL A 69 13.31 20.36 -9.77
C VAL A 69 14.76 19.86 -9.62
N ASP A 70 15.75 20.55 -10.17
CA ASP A 70 17.16 20.17 -10.04
C ASP A 70 17.66 20.19 -8.59
N GLU A 71 17.25 21.20 -7.81
CA GLU A 71 17.58 21.28 -6.38
C GLU A 71 16.90 20.16 -5.58
N VAL A 72 15.65 19.82 -5.92
CA VAL A 72 14.90 18.71 -5.31
C VAL A 72 15.59 17.38 -5.59
N LEU A 73 15.94 17.10 -6.85
CA LEU A 73 16.63 15.87 -7.23
C LEU A 73 18.01 15.76 -6.56
N THR A 74 18.76 16.86 -6.50
CA THR A 74 20.06 16.91 -5.80
C THR A 74 19.92 16.61 -4.31
N ALA A 75 18.95 17.23 -3.62
CA ALA A 75 18.69 16.99 -2.20
C ALA A 75 18.28 15.54 -1.93
N SER A 76 17.53 14.93 -2.85
CA SER A 76 17.01 13.57 -2.73
C SER A 76 18.04 12.45 -2.94
N GLY A 77 19.21 12.75 -3.51
CA GLY A 77 20.29 11.78 -3.74
C GLY A 77 21.04 11.36 -2.46
N ARG A 78 20.54 11.75 -1.28
CA ARG A 78 21.17 11.47 0.01
C ARG A 78 20.88 10.05 0.50
N PRO A 79 21.79 9.46 1.29
CA PRO A 79 21.51 8.20 1.95
C PRO A 79 20.29 8.28 2.86
N MET A 80 19.35 7.36 2.68
CA MET A 80 18.17 7.21 3.55
C MET A 80 17.70 5.77 3.55
N VAL A 81 17.12 5.35 4.67
CA VAL A 81 16.62 3.99 4.87
C VAL A 81 15.40 3.70 4.01
N VAL A 82 14.50 4.67 3.87
CA VAL A 82 13.22 4.48 3.20
C VAL A 82 13.38 4.75 1.71
N SER A 83 13.02 3.79 0.87
CA SER A 83 12.93 4.00 -0.58
C SER A 83 11.57 4.59 -0.96
N LEU A 84 11.57 5.65 -1.76
CA LEU A 84 10.36 6.37 -2.16
C LEU A 84 10.36 6.64 -3.67
N ASN A 85 9.16 6.82 -4.23
CA ASN A 85 8.99 7.51 -5.50
C ASN A 85 8.87 9.01 -5.20
N LEU A 86 9.86 9.80 -5.61
CA LEU A 86 9.82 11.26 -5.50
C LEU A 86 9.28 11.82 -6.80
N VAL A 87 8.16 12.54 -6.73
CA VAL A 87 7.63 13.34 -7.85
C VAL A 87 7.87 14.81 -7.50
N ALA A 88 8.43 15.56 -8.44
CA ALA A 88 8.74 16.98 -8.27
C ALA A 88 8.25 17.78 -9.47
N ALA A 89 7.79 19.00 -9.23
CA ALA A 89 7.47 19.97 -10.26
C ALA A 89 7.71 21.39 -9.72
N ASP A 90 8.01 22.33 -10.61
CA ASP A 90 8.23 23.75 -10.25
C ASP A 90 7.40 24.72 -11.10
N VAL A 91 7.39 26.00 -10.67
CA VAL A 91 6.60 27.08 -11.28
C VAL A 91 7.10 27.48 -12.68
N ASP A 92 8.33 27.10 -13.04
CA ASP A 92 8.88 27.28 -14.39
C ASP A 92 8.40 26.16 -15.34
N GLY A 93 7.62 25.21 -14.81
CA GLY A 93 6.98 24.13 -15.54
C GLY A 93 7.88 22.91 -15.73
N ASP A 94 9.01 22.81 -15.03
CA ASP A 94 9.77 21.57 -15.01
C ASP A 94 9.13 20.54 -14.09
N TYR A 95 9.30 19.26 -14.41
CA TYR A 95 8.80 18.16 -13.59
C TYR A 95 9.52 16.85 -13.87
N ALA A 96 9.65 16.04 -12.82
CA ALA A 96 10.36 14.76 -12.86
C ALA A 96 9.79 13.77 -11.85
N TRP A 97 10.09 12.50 -12.08
CA TRP A 97 10.05 11.46 -11.06
C TRP A 97 11.40 10.77 -10.93
N GLN A 98 11.75 10.39 -9.71
CA GLN A 98 12.93 9.61 -9.40
C GLN A 98 12.61 8.61 -8.29
N THR A 99 13.11 7.38 -8.42
CA THR A 99 13.16 6.45 -7.29
C THR A 99 14.33 6.85 -6.40
N VAL A 100 14.06 7.17 -5.13
CA VAL A 100 15.07 7.68 -4.18
C VAL A 100 15.26 6.74 -3.00
N GLY A 101 16.40 6.85 -2.33
CA GLY A 101 16.77 6.06 -1.16
C GLY A 101 17.92 5.10 -1.39
N THR A 102 18.48 4.56 -0.30
CA THR A 102 19.64 3.68 -0.38
C THR A 102 19.22 2.24 -0.65
N MET A 103 19.57 1.72 -1.82
CA MET A 103 19.26 0.35 -2.23
C MET A 103 20.53 -0.50 -2.31
N VAL A 104 20.42 -1.74 -1.84
CA VAL A 104 21.52 -2.70 -1.84
C VAL A 104 21.77 -3.24 -3.24
N ARG A 105 23.04 -3.21 -3.68
CA ARG A 105 23.47 -4.00 -4.83
C ARG A 105 23.70 -5.45 -4.38
N ARG A 106 23.00 -6.39 -5.00
CA ARG A 106 23.02 -7.81 -4.64
C ARG A 106 23.93 -8.61 -5.58
N ARG A 107 24.69 -9.58 -5.04
CA ARG A 107 25.53 -10.51 -5.79
C ARG A 107 25.06 -11.95 -5.55
N GLY A 108 24.80 -12.68 -6.63
CA GLY A 108 24.40 -14.10 -6.59
C GLY A 108 23.04 -14.39 -5.95
N ILE A 109 22.29 -13.36 -5.53
CA ILE A 109 21.01 -13.48 -4.84
C ILE A 109 19.96 -12.56 -5.47
N THR A 110 18.70 -12.99 -5.43
CA THR A 110 17.56 -12.20 -5.95
C THR A 110 16.96 -11.28 -4.89
N GLY A 111 17.14 -11.61 -3.60
CA GLY A 111 16.44 -10.95 -2.50
C GLY A 111 15.00 -11.43 -2.27
N ARG A 112 14.53 -12.46 -3.01
CA ARG A 112 13.17 -13.03 -2.86
C ARG A 112 13.07 -14.05 -1.72
N VAL A 113 14.17 -14.74 -1.42
CA VAL A 113 14.25 -15.79 -0.39
C VAL A 113 15.53 -15.63 0.44
N PRO A 114 15.58 -16.17 1.67
CA PRO A 114 16.82 -16.26 2.43
C PRO A 114 17.93 -16.95 1.63
N TYR A 115 19.18 -16.54 1.83
CA TYR A 115 20.34 -17.13 1.17
C TYR A 115 21.33 -17.69 2.21
N PRO A 116 22.14 -18.70 1.86
CA PRO A 116 23.12 -19.29 2.76
C PRO A 116 24.25 -18.28 3.03
N ALA A 117 24.21 -17.62 4.18
CA ALA A 117 25.17 -16.58 4.55
C ALA A 117 26.62 -17.08 4.71
N TRP A 118 26.84 -18.40 4.75
CA TRP A 118 28.17 -19.00 4.76
C TRP A 118 28.83 -19.04 3.38
N GLU A 119 28.10 -18.78 2.28
CA GLU A 119 28.67 -18.74 0.92
C GLU A 119 29.24 -17.34 0.61
N PRO A 120 30.56 -17.16 0.46
CA PRO A 120 31.18 -15.83 0.30
C PRO A 120 30.81 -15.13 -1.02
N GLU A 121 30.40 -15.90 -2.04
CA GLU A 121 29.99 -15.37 -3.34
C GLU A 121 28.60 -14.71 -3.29
N LEU A 122 27.81 -15.00 -2.24
CA LEU A 122 26.45 -14.49 -2.09
C LEU A 122 26.39 -13.31 -1.13
N GLY A 123 25.55 -12.32 -1.44
CA GLY A 123 25.22 -11.26 -0.49
C GLY A 123 25.19 -9.87 -1.08
N TRP A 124 25.58 -8.90 -0.27
CA TRP A 124 25.59 -7.49 -0.63
C TRP A 124 26.96 -7.12 -1.20
N ASP A 125 26.96 -6.32 -2.26
CA ASP A 125 28.14 -5.80 -2.93
C ASP A 125 28.04 -4.27 -3.02
N GLY A 126 27.89 -3.61 -1.88
CA GLY A 126 27.69 -2.15 -1.81
C GLY A 126 26.26 -1.71 -2.18
N TRP A 127 26.15 -0.51 -2.75
CA TRP A 127 24.89 0.17 -2.99
C TRP A 127 24.68 0.41 -4.49
N LEU A 128 23.41 0.39 -4.94
CA LEU A 128 23.06 0.84 -6.28
C LEU A 128 23.45 2.32 -6.43
N GLN A 129 24.06 2.67 -7.56
CA GLN A 129 24.48 4.04 -7.87
C GLN A 129 23.44 4.77 -8.71
N ASP A 130 22.72 4.03 -9.56
CA ASP A 130 21.69 4.55 -10.44
C ASP A 130 20.32 4.01 -10.03
N THR A 131 19.29 4.83 -10.22
CA THR A 131 17.90 4.49 -9.91
C THR A 131 16.97 4.96 -11.05
N PRO A 132 15.84 4.29 -11.29
CA PRO A 132 14.86 4.68 -12.30
C PRO A 132 14.34 6.10 -12.07
N GLY A 133 14.17 6.84 -13.15
CA GLY A 133 13.59 8.17 -13.15
C GLY A 133 13.28 8.67 -14.55
N GLU A 134 12.48 9.71 -14.62
CA GLU A 134 12.13 10.38 -15.87
C GLU A 134 11.93 11.88 -15.63
N ARG A 135 12.24 12.72 -16.62
CA ARG A 135 12.03 14.18 -16.58
C ARG A 135 11.36 14.62 -17.87
N ARG A 136 10.26 15.36 -17.75
CA ARG A 136 9.47 15.87 -18.89
C ARG A 136 9.28 14.83 -20.02
N PRO A 137 8.72 13.64 -19.73
CA PRO A 137 8.45 12.65 -20.75
C PRO A 137 7.53 13.22 -21.84
N GLU A 138 7.67 12.76 -23.09
CA GLU A 138 6.91 13.28 -24.24
C GLU A 138 5.39 13.21 -24.06
N ARG A 139 4.90 12.24 -23.30
CA ARG A 139 3.47 12.07 -22.98
C ARG A 139 2.88 13.19 -22.10
N GLY A 140 3.72 14.04 -21.49
CA GLY A 140 3.27 15.25 -20.81
C GLY A 140 2.90 15.09 -19.33
N TYR A 141 3.06 13.91 -18.73
CA TYR A 141 2.75 13.67 -17.32
C TYR A 141 3.61 12.57 -16.70
N VAL A 142 3.65 12.52 -15.37
CA VAL A 142 4.33 11.51 -14.56
C VAL A 142 3.32 10.86 -13.63
N VAL A 143 3.33 9.52 -13.55
CA VAL A 143 2.48 8.74 -12.64
C VAL A 143 3.36 7.76 -11.88
N THR A 144 3.08 7.60 -10.59
CA THR A 144 3.65 6.51 -9.80
C THR A 144 2.55 5.96 -8.90
N ALA A 145 2.41 4.63 -8.86
CA ALA A 145 1.37 3.98 -8.05
C ALA A 145 1.88 2.67 -7.45
N ASN A 146 3.14 2.65 -6.98
CA ASN A 146 3.82 1.47 -6.41
C ASN A 146 4.01 0.28 -7.38
N SER A 147 3.65 0.49 -8.65
CA SER A 147 3.87 -0.45 -9.74
C SER A 147 5.34 -0.53 -10.12
N ARG A 148 5.68 -1.59 -10.87
CA ARG A 148 7.01 -1.78 -11.41
C ARG A 148 7.30 -0.69 -12.46
N PRO A 149 8.39 0.08 -12.36
CA PRO A 149 8.75 1.01 -13.41
C PRO A 149 9.26 0.28 -14.65
N ASP A 150 9.02 0.85 -15.83
CA ASP A 150 9.60 0.38 -17.09
C ASP A 150 11.08 0.79 -17.20
N ASP A 151 11.90 0.15 -16.38
CA ASP A 151 13.33 0.41 -16.28
C ASP A 151 14.10 -0.91 -16.03
N PRO A 152 15.23 -1.16 -16.72
CA PRO A 152 16.06 -2.35 -16.47
C PRO A 152 16.50 -2.54 -15.01
N MET A 153 16.66 -1.44 -14.26
CA MET A 153 17.05 -1.44 -12.85
C MET A 153 15.92 -1.89 -11.91
N ALA A 154 14.67 -1.95 -12.37
CA ALA A 154 13.53 -2.34 -11.55
C ALA A 154 13.75 -3.71 -10.85
N SER A 155 14.35 -4.68 -11.54
CA SER A 155 14.66 -6.00 -10.95
C SER A 155 15.77 -5.95 -9.89
N ALA A 156 16.66 -4.97 -9.95
CA ALA A 156 17.71 -4.78 -8.95
C ALA A 156 17.16 -4.16 -7.65
N ILE A 157 16.08 -3.38 -7.75
CA ILE A 157 15.47 -2.68 -6.60
C ILE A 157 14.58 -3.63 -5.80
N SER A 158 13.54 -4.17 -6.42
CA SER A 158 12.53 -5.01 -5.77
C SER A 158 12.18 -6.24 -6.60
N THR A 159 11.79 -7.30 -5.89
CA THR A 159 11.19 -8.52 -6.47
C THR A 159 9.68 -8.56 -6.29
N SER A 160 9.10 -7.56 -5.62
CA SER A 160 7.67 -7.44 -5.35
C SER A 160 7.21 -6.02 -5.64
N TYR A 161 6.30 -5.89 -6.59
CA TYR A 161 5.64 -4.65 -6.97
C TYR A 161 4.13 -4.83 -6.83
N VAL A 162 3.41 -3.72 -6.65
CA VAL A 162 1.95 -3.73 -6.78
C VAL A 162 1.61 -3.87 -8.26
N PRO A 163 0.53 -4.57 -8.63
CA PRO A 163 0.02 -4.60 -10.01
C PRO A 163 -0.17 -3.20 -10.59
N PRO A 164 -0.04 -3.03 -11.91
CA PRO A 164 -0.06 -1.71 -12.54
C PRO A 164 -1.44 -1.08 -12.64
N HIS A 165 -2.53 -1.75 -12.24
CA HIS A 165 -3.90 -1.28 -12.45
C HIS A 165 -4.15 0.18 -12.08
N ARG A 166 -3.67 0.63 -10.91
CA ARG A 166 -3.80 2.04 -10.49
C ARG A 166 -2.96 2.98 -11.36
N PHE A 167 -1.74 2.56 -11.72
CA PHE A 167 -0.87 3.33 -12.61
C PHE A 167 -1.52 3.49 -13.99
N ASP A 168 -2.00 2.39 -14.58
CA ASP A 168 -2.66 2.38 -15.88
C ASP A 168 -3.94 3.22 -15.85
N ARG A 169 -4.77 3.05 -14.82
CA ARG A 169 -6.03 3.80 -14.66
C ARG A 169 -5.80 5.30 -14.53
N ILE A 170 -4.81 5.73 -13.74
CA ILE A 170 -4.45 7.15 -13.65
C ILE A 170 -3.98 7.67 -15.02
N GLY A 171 -3.15 6.90 -15.74
CA GLY A 171 -2.71 7.24 -17.10
C GLY A 171 -3.88 7.44 -18.06
N GLU A 172 -4.80 6.48 -18.14
CA GLU A 172 -6.00 6.56 -18.97
C GLU A 172 -6.83 7.82 -18.67
N LEU A 173 -7.02 8.15 -17.38
CA LEU A 173 -7.79 9.31 -16.96
C LEU A 173 -7.10 10.62 -17.32
N LEU A 174 -5.76 10.68 -17.22
CA LEU A 174 -4.98 11.84 -17.64
C LEU A 174 -5.00 12.02 -19.17
N GLU A 175 -4.87 10.94 -19.93
CA GLU A 175 -4.90 10.97 -21.40
C GLU A 175 -6.29 11.35 -21.95
N ALA A 176 -7.36 10.99 -21.23
CA ALA A 176 -8.74 11.33 -21.60
C ALA A 176 -9.14 12.78 -21.26
N GLN A 177 -8.33 13.52 -20.49
CA GLN A 177 -8.63 14.90 -20.13
C GLN A 177 -8.45 15.86 -21.30
N GLU A 178 -9.47 16.68 -21.58
CA GLU A 178 -9.33 17.83 -22.48
C GLU A 178 -8.53 18.97 -21.83
N SER A 179 -8.53 19.03 -20.49
CA SER A 179 -7.79 19.99 -19.67
C SER A 179 -7.42 19.38 -18.32
N ALA A 180 -6.27 19.76 -17.75
CA ALA A 180 -5.83 19.32 -16.44
C ALA A 180 -6.17 20.36 -15.35
N THR A 181 -7.47 20.55 -15.04
CA THR A 181 -7.86 21.48 -13.97
C THR A 181 -7.63 20.85 -12.58
N PRO A 182 -7.52 21.64 -11.51
CA PRO A 182 -7.43 21.11 -10.15
C PRO A 182 -8.59 20.17 -9.79
N ASP A 183 -9.79 20.48 -10.30
CA ASP A 183 -11.00 19.67 -10.10
C ASP A 183 -10.90 18.31 -10.81
N ASP A 184 -10.35 18.28 -12.02
CA ASP A 184 -10.11 17.03 -12.76
C ASP A 184 -9.10 16.15 -12.02
N GLN A 185 -8.03 16.74 -11.49
CA GLN A 185 -7.04 16.01 -10.68
C GLN A 185 -7.65 15.47 -9.38
N ARG A 186 -8.57 16.20 -8.73
CA ARG A 186 -9.30 15.69 -7.56
C ARG A 186 -10.17 14.50 -7.91
N ARG A 187 -10.87 14.52 -9.06
CA ARG A 187 -11.72 13.40 -9.50
C ARG A 187 -10.92 12.12 -9.75
N ILE A 188 -9.71 12.22 -10.29
CA ILE A 188 -8.83 11.05 -10.47
C ILE A 188 -8.59 10.34 -9.13
N GLN A 189 -8.33 11.09 -8.05
CA GLN A 189 -8.05 10.51 -6.72
C GLN A 189 -9.25 9.73 -6.12
N LEU A 190 -10.43 9.87 -6.72
CA LEU A 190 -11.69 9.27 -6.27
C LEU A 190 -12.18 8.15 -7.19
N ASP A 191 -11.42 7.80 -8.24
CA ASP A 191 -11.82 6.75 -9.18
C ASP A 191 -11.80 5.37 -8.52
N ARG A 192 -12.94 4.66 -8.63
CA ARG A 192 -13.19 3.34 -8.03
C ARG A 192 -13.34 2.23 -9.07
N GLN A 193 -12.77 2.41 -10.27
CA GLN A 193 -12.74 1.33 -11.26
C GLN A 193 -11.89 0.17 -10.72
N GLU A 194 -12.48 -1.01 -10.59
CA GLU A 194 -11.82 -2.18 -10.03
C GLU A 194 -10.87 -2.81 -11.06
N GLY A 195 -9.57 -2.69 -10.78
CA GLY A 195 -8.50 -3.02 -11.72
C GLY A 195 -8.34 -4.51 -11.99
N ASP A 196 -8.37 -5.34 -10.94
CA ASP A 196 -8.21 -6.78 -11.05
C ASP A 196 -9.37 -7.40 -11.82
N ALA A 197 -10.59 -6.99 -11.51
CA ALA A 197 -11.80 -7.43 -12.19
C ALA A 197 -11.79 -6.99 -13.66
N ARG A 198 -11.35 -5.77 -13.95
CA ARG A 198 -11.19 -5.28 -15.33
C ARG A 198 -10.19 -6.10 -16.13
N ALA A 199 -9.12 -6.56 -15.50
CA ALA A 199 -8.11 -7.38 -16.17
C ALA A 199 -8.52 -8.85 -16.30
N TYR A 200 -9.18 -9.41 -15.29
CA TYR A 200 -9.26 -10.87 -15.14
C TYR A 200 -10.67 -11.46 -15.08
N ARG A 201 -11.71 -10.69 -14.71
CA ARG A 201 -13.06 -11.22 -14.53
C ARG A 201 -13.53 -12.01 -15.75
N ASP A 202 -13.49 -11.41 -16.93
CA ASP A 202 -14.03 -12.03 -18.14
C ASP A 202 -13.22 -13.27 -18.54
N ALA A 203 -11.90 -13.22 -18.41
CA ALA A 203 -11.03 -14.35 -18.73
C ALA A 203 -11.33 -15.59 -17.86
N TRP A 204 -11.68 -15.37 -16.58
CA TRP A 204 -12.00 -16.45 -15.64
C TRP A 204 -13.46 -16.91 -15.72
N LEU A 205 -14.41 -16.01 -16.01
CA LEU A 205 -15.83 -16.34 -16.00
C LEU A 205 -16.37 -16.80 -17.37
N ASP A 206 -15.73 -16.44 -18.49
CA ASP A 206 -16.23 -16.78 -19.83
C ASP A 206 -16.31 -18.31 -20.04
N GLY A 207 -17.45 -18.75 -20.58
CA GLY A 207 -17.74 -20.16 -20.84
C GLY A 207 -17.79 -21.08 -19.60
N VAL A 208 -17.72 -20.54 -18.38
CA VAL A 208 -17.80 -21.34 -17.15
C VAL A 208 -19.23 -21.85 -16.96
N HIS A 209 -19.34 -23.15 -16.69
CA HIS A 209 -20.60 -23.79 -16.34
C HIS A 209 -20.60 -24.13 -14.84
N VAL A 210 -21.57 -23.59 -14.11
CA VAL A 210 -21.74 -23.83 -12.68
C VAL A 210 -23.01 -24.64 -12.43
N ALA A 211 -22.99 -25.50 -11.42
CA ALA A 211 -24.10 -26.40 -11.09
C ALA A 211 -24.89 -25.98 -9.84
N GLY A 212 -24.28 -25.21 -8.92
CA GLY A 212 -24.91 -24.74 -7.69
C GLY A 212 -25.73 -23.48 -7.90
N GLU A 213 -26.84 -23.34 -7.15
CA GLU A 213 -27.71 -22.16 -7.20
C GLU A 213 -26.96 -20.90 -6.77
N ASP A 214 -26.09 -21.02 -5.77
CA ASP A 214 -25.26 -19.94 -5.23
C ASP A 214 -24.19 -19.52 -6.22
N ALA A 215 -23.48 -20.49 -6.79
CA ALA A 215 -22.52 -20.22 -7.84
C ALA A 215 -23.19 -19.53 -9.06
N ALA A 216 -24.38 -19.96 -9.48
CA ALA A 216 -25.11 -19.37 -10.59
C ALA A 216 -25.56 -17.93 -10.32
N LEU A 217 -26.03 -17.66 -9.09
CA LEU A 217 -26.42 -16.31 -8.66
C LEU A 217 -25.24 -15.35 -8.66
N CYS A 218 -24.13 -15.72 -8.02
CA CYS A 218 -22.95 -14.85 -7.95
C CYS A 218 -22.26 -14.69 -9.32
N LEU A 219 -22.30 -15.71 -10.18
CA LEU A 219 -21.87 -15.59 -11.59
C LEU A 219 -22.67 -14.54 -12.34
N ASP A 220 -24.00 -14.54 -12.21
CA ASP A 220 -24.87 -13.54 -12.86
C ASP A 220 -24.63 -12.13 -12.31
N ILE A 221 -24.43 -11.97 -11.00
CA ILE A 221 -24.09 -10.68 -10.40
C ILE A 221 -22.77 -10.14 -10.97
N LEU A 222 -21.72 -10.95 -11.03
CA LEU A 222 -20.42 -10.54 -11.59
C LEU A 222 -20.51 -10.24 -13.09
N GLY A 223 -21.27 -11.04 -13.85
CA GLY A 223 -21.46 -10.85 -15.29
C GLY A 223 -22.20 -9.55 -15.65
N ARG A 224 -23.03 -9.02 -14.73
CA ARG A 224 -23.76 -7.76 -14.92
C ARG A 224 -23.07 -6.54 -14.30
N TRP A 225 -22.00 -6.75 -13.53
CA TRP A 225 -21.30 -5.68 -12.84
C TRP A 225 -20.54 -4.76 -13.81
N ASP A 226 -20.62 -3.46 -13.57
CA ASP A 226 -19.93 -2.39 -14.31
C ASP A 226 -18.46 -2.20 -13.88
N LEU A 227 -17.97 -3.08 -13.01
CA LEU A 227 -16.61 -3.06 -12.49
C LEU A 227 -16.30 -1.83 -11.60
N VAL A 228 -17.32 -1.12 -11.11
CA VAL A 228 -17.14 -0.02 -10.15
C VAL A 228 -17.30 -0.54 -8.72
N ALA A 229 -16.26 -0.33 -7.90
CA ALA A 229 -16.22 -0.74 -6.50
C ALA A 229 -16.78 0.32 -5.55
N ASP A 230 -17.99 0.81 -5.81
CA ASP A 230 -18.70 1.69 -4.88
C ASP A 230 -19.25 0.93 -3.66
N ASP A 231 -19.50 1.65 -2.56
CA ASP A 231 -20.01 1.10 -1.30
C ASP A 231 -21.37 0.39 -1.44
N ARG A 232 -22.15 0.73 -2.47
CA ARG A 232 -23.44 0.12 -2.79
C ARG A 232 -23.35 -1.01 -3.82
N SER A 233 -22.17 -1.33 -4.32
CA SER A 233 -21.98 -2.27 -5.42
C SER A 233 -22.07 -3.73 -4.94
N ALA A 234 -23.01 -4.48 -5.51
CA ALA A 234 -23.12 -5.92 -5.27
C ALA A 234 -22.05 -6.72 -6.01
N GLY A 235 -21.72 -6.32 -7.23
CA GLY A 235 -20.64 -6.94 -7.99
C GLY A 235 -19.30 -6.83 -7.27
N ALA A 236 -19.02 -5.67 -6.67
CA ALA A 236 -17.80 -5.49 -5.90
C ALA A 236 -17.77 -6.31 -4.60
N ALA A 237 -18.91 -6.48 -3.92
CA ALA A 237 -19.01 -7.35 -2.76
C ALA A 237 -18.72 -8.82 -3.12
N VAL A 238 -19.33 -9.31 -4.21
CA VAL A 238 -19.08 -10.67 -4.71
C VAL A 238 -17.61 -10.82 -5.14
N TRP A 239 -17.07 -9.85 -5.88
CA TRP A 239 -15.68 -9.89 -6.34
C TRP A 239 -14.69 -9.97 -5.19
N ALA A 240 -14.88 -9.18 -4.13
CA ALA A 240 -13.96 -9.13 -3.00
C ALA A 240 -13.76 -10.49 -2.31
N LEU A 241 -14.81 -11.32 -2.24
CA LEU A 241 -14.75 -12.67 -1.70
C LEU A 241 -14.36 -13.69 -2.78
N PHE A 242 -14.90 -13.57 -3.98
CA PHE A 242 -14.61 -14.47 -5.10
C PHE A 242 -13.12 -14.49 -5.45
N GLU A 243 -12.46 -13.33 -5.49
CA GLU A 243 -11.04 -13.23 -5.82
C GLU A 243 -10.18 -14.02 -4.83
N ARG A 244 -10.46 -13.88 -3.52
CA ARG A 244 -9.83 -14.65 -2.44
C ARG A 244 -10.05 -16.14 -2.65
N ASP A 245 -11.30 -16.54 -2.85
CA ASP A 245 -11.69 -17.95 -2.92
C ASP A 245 -11.17 -18.61 -4.19
N LEU A 246 -11.11 -17.88 -5.31
CA LEU A 246 -10.53 -18.36 -6.55
C LEU A 246 -9.06 -18.70 -6.36
N VAL A 247 -8.29 -17.81 -5.73
CA VAL A 247 -6.87 -18.04 -5.47
C VAL A 247 -6.68 -19.19 -4.47
N GLU A 248 -7.49 -19.25 -3.40
CA GLU A 248 -7.41 -20.35 -2.43
C GLU A 248 -7.73 -21.71 -3.09
N GLU A 249 -8.84 -21.81 -3.80
CA GLU A 249 -9.31 -23.03 -4.48
C GLU A 249 -8.31 -23.51 -5.55
N ALA A 250 -7.70 -22.60 -6.31
CA ALA A 250 -6.68 -22.96 -7.29
C ALA A 250 -5.45 -23.58 -6.63
N LEU A 251 -5.01 -23.08 -5.48
CA LEU A 251 -3.79 -23.55 -4.81
C LEU A 251 -3.99 -24.81 -3.96
N LEU A 252 -5.22 -25.07 -3.49
CA LEU A 252 -5.52 -26.12 -2.52
C LEU A 252 -5.11 -27.52 -2.99
N ASP A 253 -5.40 -27.88 -4.24
CA ASP A 253 -5.15 -29.22 -4.77
C ASP A 253 -3.64 -29.54 -4.84
N ASP A 254 -2.82 -28.56 -5.24
CA ASP A 254 -1.38 -28.75 -5.43
C ASP A 254 -0.56 -28.53 -4.15
N LEU A 255 -0.93 -27.55 -3.32
CA LEU A 255 -0.16 -27.18 -2.14
C LEU A 255 -0.64 -27.88 -0.87
N GLY A 256 -1.91 -28.28 -0.83
CA GLY A 256 -2.59 -28.75 0.37
C GLY A 256 -2.82 -27.63 1.40
N PRO A 257 -3.66 -27.87 2.43
CA PRO A 257 -4.22 -26.82 3.27
C PRO A 257 -3.19 -25.95 4.00
N ASP A 258 -2.12 -26.56 4.52
CA ASP A 258 -1.13 -25.82 5.32
C ASP A 258 -0.26 -24.89 4.49
N ARG A 259 0.12 -25.31 3.29
CA ARG A 259 0.93 -24.48 2.39
C ARG A 259 0.08 -23.44 1.69
N THR A 260 -1.17 -23.76 1.34
CA THR A 260 -2.13 -22.76 0.85
C THR A 260 -2.35 -21.66 1.88
N ARG A 261 -2.53 -22.00 3.16
CA ARG A 261 -2.64 -21.00 4.23
C ARG A 261 -1.41 -20.09 4.33
N VAL A 262 -0.21 -20.64 4.16
CA VAL A 262 1.03 -19.85 4.12
C VAL A 262 1.08 -18.98 2.85
N ALA A 263 0.66 -19.50 1.69
CA ALA A 263 0.61 -18.74 0.43
C ALA A 263 -0.39 -17.58 0.50
N MET A 264 -1.62 -17.85 0.95
CA MET A 264 -2.64 -16.85 1.26
C MET A 264 -2.20 -15.87 2.36
N SER A 265 -1.12 -16.19 3.08
CA SER A 265 -0.54 -15.26 4.03
C SER A 265 0.39 -14.21 3.42
N VAL A 266 0.83 -14.44 2.19
CA VAL A 266 1.74 -13.58 1.44
C VAL A 266 0.99 -12.80 0.36
N TYR A 267 0.00 -13.44 -0.27
CA TYR A 267 -0.87 -12.83 -1.26
C TYR A 267 -2.03 -12.06 -0.60
N SER A 268 -2.56 -11.10 -1.34
CA SER A 268 -3.61 -10.16 -0.93
C SER A 268 -4.18 -9.50 -2.18
N PRO A 269 -5.33 -8.79 -2.13
CA PRO A 269 -5.82 -8.06 -3.31
C PRO A 269 -4.76 -7.10 -3.90
N GLY A 270 -3.95 -6.43 -3.06
CA GLY A 270 -2.86 -5.57 -3.55
C GLY A 270 -1.62 -6.28 -4.12
N ARG A 271 -1.64 -7.61 -4.16
CA ARG A 271 -0.59 -8.52 -4.65
C ARG A 271 -1.24 -9.82 -5.11
N SER A 272 -2.26 -9.72 -5.96
CA SER A 272 -3.05 -10.89 -6.36
C SER A 272 -2.21 -11.87 -7.18
N LEU A 273 -2.52 -13.16 -7.10
CA LEU A 273 -1.93 -14.16 -7.98
C LEU A 273 -2.52 -14.12 -9.39
N LEU A 274 -3.65 -13.43 -9.57
CA LEU A 274 -4.24 -13.19 -10.88
C LEU A 274 -3.28 -12.39 -11.78
N ASP A 275 -2.47 -11.50 -11.20
CA ASP A 275 -1.48 -10.70 -11.93
C ASP A 275 -0.20 -11.44 -12.33
N ALA A 276 -0.02 -12.68 -11.84
CA ALA A 276 1.24 -13.38 -11.97
C ALA A 276 1.34 -14.28 -13.22
N ASP A 277 0.31 -14.33 -14.09
CA ASP A 277 0.14 -15.31 -15.19
C ASP A 277 0.38 -16.78 -14.76
N GLN A 278 0.34 -17.03 -13.45
CA GLN A 278 0.78 -18.29 -12.84
C GLN A 278 -0.38 -19.03 -12.19
N LEU A 279 -1.51 -18.37 -11.91
CA LEU A 279 -2.64 -19.05 -11.29
C LEU A 279 -3.19 -20.16 -12.21
N ASP A 280 -3.22 -19.92 -13.52
CA ASP A 280 -3.59 -20.92 -14.53
C ASP A 280 -2.76 -22.21 -14.43
N ALA A 281 -1.49 -22.13 -13.99
CA ALA A 281 -0.64 -23.30 -13.84
C ALA A 281 -1.09 -24.23 -12.69
N PHE A 282 -1.90 -23.73 -11.76
CA PHE A 282 -2.50 -24.50 -10.66
C PHE A 282 -3.92 -24.97 -10.98
N VAL A 283 -4.49 -24.59 -12.13
CA VAL A 283 -5.89 -24.86 -12.48
C VAL A 283 -5.98 -25.88 -13.62
N THR A 284 -6.40 -27.11 -13.28
CA THR A 284 -6.64 -28.16 -14.28
C THR A 284 -8.04 -28.09 -14.90
N ASP A 285 -9.06 -27.78 -14.09
CA ASP A 285 -10.45 -27.59 -14.53
C ASP A 285 -10.96 -26.24 -14.03
N ARG A 286 -10.90 -25.25 -14.92
CA ARG A 286 -11.32 -23.87 -14.62
C ARG A 286 -12.78 -23.80 -14.17
N SER A 287 -13.69 -24.53 -14.81
CA SER A 287 -15.11 -24.44 -14.45
C SER A 287 -15.36 -25.01 -13.07
N ALA A 288 -14.68 -26.10 -12.71
CA ALA A 288 -14.78 -26.68 -11.38
C ALA A 288 -14.21 -25.75 -10.29
N VAL A 289 -13.04 -25.14 -10.52
CA VAL A 289 -12.41 -24.22 -9.55
C VAL A 289 -13.24 -22.95 -9.39
N VAL A 290 -13.62 -22.29 -10.49
CA VAL A 290 -14.46 -21.09 -10.47
C VAL A 290 -15.82 -21.38 -9.84
N GLY A 291 -16.43 -22.53 -10.16
CA GLY A 291 -17.71 -22.94 -9.56
C GLY A 291 -17.64 -23.09 -8.05
N ARG A 292 -16.58 -23.70 -7.50
CA ARG A 292 -16.40 -23.82 -6.04
C ARG A 292 -16.15 -22.47 -5.38
N ALA A 293 -15.32 -21.61 -5.99
CA ALA A 293 -15.04 -20.27 -5.48
C ALA A 293 -16.30 -19.38 -5.47
N LEU A 294 -17.14 -19.45 -6.51
CA LEU A 294 -18.41 -18.72 -6.56
C LEU A 294 -19.42 -19.26 -5.54
N GLU A 295 -19.52 -20.59 -5.41
CA GLU A 295 -20.41 -21.21 -4.43
C GLU A 295 -20.06 -20.74 -3.01
N ARG A 296 -18.77 -20.80 -2.65
CA ARG A 296 -18.28 -20.39 -1.34
C ARG A 296 -18.48 -18.89 -1.08
N SER A 297 -18.07 -18.04 -2.02
CA SER A 297 -18.21 -16.58 -1.86
C SER A 297 -19.67 -16.14 -1.73
N CYS A 298 -20.60 -16.77 -2.46
CA CYS A 298 -22.03 -16.50 -2.32
C CYS A 298 -22.60 -16.98 -0.97
N GLN A 299 -22.17 -18.15 -0.49
CA GLN A 299 -22.57 -18.67 0.81
C GLN A 299 -22.11 -17.74 1.93
N GLU A 300 -20.87 -17.26 1.88
CA GLU A 300 -20.35 -16.30 2.86
C GLU A 300 -21.12 -14.97 2.84
N LEU A 301 -21.44 -14.44 1.65
CA LEU A 301 -22.30 -13.25 1.54
C LEU A 301 -23.69 -13.48 2.13
N ARG A 302 -24.29 -14.64 1.89
CA ARG A 302 -25.59 -14.99 2.44
C ARG A 302 -25.56 -15.10 3.95
N GLU A 303 -24.51 -15.70 4.50
CA GLU A 303 -24.34 -15.84 5.95
C GLU A 303 -24.14 -14.48 6.61
N ALA A 304 -23.32 -13.61 6.01
CA ALA A 304 -23.02 -12.28 6.55
C ALA A 304 -24.17 -11.28 6.40
N LEU A 305 -24.84 -11.25 5.25
CA LEU A 305 -25.77 -10.17 4.85
C LEU A 305 -27.21 -10.65 4.65
N GLY A 306 -27.47 -11.95 4.80
CA GLY A 306 -28.78 -12.56 4.63
C GLY A 306 -29.07 -13.04 3.20
N PRO A 307 -30.23 -13.68 2.98
CA PRO A 307 -30.54 -14.39 1.75
C PRO A 307 -30.93 -13.52 0.56
N ASP A 308 -31.16 -12.22 0.76
CA ASP A 308 -31.60 -11.31 -0.29
C ASP A 308 -30.41 -10.55 -0.90
N PRO A 309 -30.05 -10.81 -2.18
CA PRO A 309 -28.91 -10.18 -2.83
C PRO A 309 -29.02 -8.66 -2.96
N ALA A 310 -30.21 -8.08 -2.79
CA ALA A 310 -30.38 -6.62 -2.77
C ALA A 310 -29.66 -5.94 -1.60
N HIS A 311 -29.33 -6.69 -0.54
CA HIS A 311 -28.55 -6.20 0.61
C HIS A 311 -27.05 -6.48 0.49
N TRP A 312 -26.61 -7.22 -0.54
CA TRP A 312 -25.21 -7.54 -0.73
C TRP A 312 -24.50 -6.34 -1.33
N THR A 313 -24.03 -5.43 -0.50
CA THR A 313 -23.27 -4.26 -0.95
C THR A 313 -21.86 -4.28 -0.37
N LEU A 314 -20.88 -3.77 -1.13
CA LEU A 314 -19.50 -3.76 -0.68
C LEU A 314 -19.37 -3.11 0.70
N GLY A 315 -19.99 -1.96 0.92
CA GLY A 315 -19.95 -1.20 2.17
C GLY A 315 -20.66 -1.84 3.36
N ALA A 316 -21.44 -2.93 3.15
CA ALA A 316 -22.00 -3.72 4.23
C ALA A 316 -20.94 -4.67 4.83
N LEU A 317 -19.98 -5.12 4.02
CA LEU A 317 -18.78 -5.82 4.47
C LEU A 317 -17.70 -4.78 4.79
N HIS A 318 -17.26 -4.02 3.80
CA HIS A 318 -16.09 -3.15 3.85
C HIS A 318 -16.36 -1.80 4.54
N ARG A 319 -15.88 -1.64 5.77
CA ARG A 319 -16.11 -0.42 6.58
C ARG A 319 -14.82 0.27 7.00
N LEU A 320 -14.83 1.61 6.94
CA LEU A 320 -13.77 2.45 7.45
C LEU A 320 -13.88 2.58 8.97
N ARG A 321 -12.95 1.95 9.69
CA ARG A 321 -12.87 1.96 11.15
C ARG A 321 -11.58 2.63 11.62
N LEU A 322 -11.67 3.90 12.01
CA LEU A 322 -10.54 4.61 12.62
C LEU A 322 -10.67 4.60 14.13
N THR A 323 -9.94 3.68 14.77
CA THR A 323 -9.98 3.44 16.21
C THR A 323 -8.79 4.08 16.93
N HIS A 324 -9.06 4.75 18.05
CA HIS A 324 -8.01 5.30 18.89
C HIS A 324 -7.22 4.16 19.59
N PRO A 325 -5.87 4.19 19.67
CA PRO A 325 -5.06 3.10 20.24
C PRO A 325 -5.38 2.69 21.68
N PHE A 326 -6.04 3.58 22.43
CA PHE A 326 -6.48 3.32 23.81
C PHE A 326 -7.99 3.08 23.96
N ALA A 327 -8.79 3.19 22.89
CA ALA A 327 -10.25 3.10 22.97
C ALA A 327 -10.72 1.82 23.68
N ASP A 328 -10.07 0.69 23.38
CA ASP A 328 -10.44 -0.62 23.92
C ASP A 328 -9.91 -0.88 25.33
N ARG A 329 -8.99 -0.05 25.84
CA ARG A 329 -8.46 -0.20 27.21
C ARG A 329 -9.45 0.23 28.27
N ALA A 330 -10.34 1.18 27.96
CA ALA A 330 -11.43 1.61 28.81
C ALA A 330 -12.63 2.08 27.96
N PRO A 331 -13.38 1.15 27.33
CA PRO A 331 -14.39 1.48 26.33
C PRO A 331 -15.49 2.43 26.83
N SER A 332 -15.86 2.34 28.11
CA SER A 332 -16.87 3.21 28.72
C SER A 332 -16.46 4.69 28.76
N LEU A 333 -15.17 4.98 28.66
CA LEU A 333 -14.62 6.34 28.70
C LEU A 333 -14.08 6.77 27.34
N LEU A 334 -13.44 5.85 26.61
CA LEU A 334 -12.55 6.19 25.49
C LEU A 334 -13.12 5.86 24.11
N LYS A 335 -14.25 5.14 24.02
CA LYS A 335 -14.86 4.76 22.73
C LYS A 335 -15.27 5.98 21.89
N SER A 336 -15.63 7.08 22.54
CA SER A 336 -15.99 8.35 21.87
C SER A 336 -14.82 9.02 21.13
N TRP A 337 -13.59 8.51 21.31
CA TRP A 337 -12.40 8.98 20.60
C TRP A 337 -12.25 8.31 19.22
N ASN A 338 -13.01 7.26 18.95
CA ASN A 338 -13.05 6.66 17.61
C ASN A 338 -13.79 7.60 16.65
N MET A 339 -13.38 7.59 15.38
CA MET A 339 -14.17 8.25 14.34
C MET A 339 -15.45 7.45 14.08
N THR A 340 -16.47 8.12 13.54
CA THR A 340 -17.74 7.45 13.19
C THR A 340 -17.51 6.47 12.06
N GLU A 341 -17.80 5.19 12.28
CA GLU A 341 -17.62 4.17 11.26
C GLU A 341 -18.58 4.36 10.07
N VAL A 342 -18.04 4.36 8.85
CA VAL A 342 -18.78 4.54 7.60
C VAL A 342 -18.53 3.39 6.64
N PRO A 343 -19.51 3.02 5.78
CA PRO A 343 -19.25 2.11 4.66
C PRO A 343 -18.17 2.69 3.73
N SER A 344 -17.36 1.85 3.11
CA SER A 344 -16.32 2.27 2.16
C SER A 344 -16.52 1.59 0.81
N GLY A 345 -16.37 2.37 -0.26
CA GLY A 345 -16.02 1.84 -1.58
C GLY A 345 -14.50 1.78 -1.75
N GLY A 346 -14.04 1.29 -2.89
CA GLY A 346 -12.63 1.08 -3.22
C GLY A 346 -12.14 -0.33 -2.89
N THR A 347 -11.04 -0.72 -3.52
CA THR A 347 -10.24 -1.93 -3.25
C THR A 347 -8.76 -1.55 -3.26
N TYR A 348 -7.83 -2.50 -3.16
CA TYR A 348 -6.40 -2.21 -3.40
C TYR A 348 -6.07 -1.89 -4.87
N ALA A 349 -6.91 -2.32 -5.82
CA ALA A 349 -6.71 -2.13 -7.25
C ALA A 349 -7.37 -0.85 -7.81
N THR A 350 -8.27 -0.23 -7.06
CA THR A 350 -8.85 1.09 -7.40
C THR A 350 -7.90 2.25 -7.09
N VAL A 351 -7.98 3.37 -7.84
CA VAL A 351 -7.20 4.59 -7.56
C VAL A 351 -7.54 5.16 -6.18
N ALA A 352 -8.83 5.24 -5.86
CA ALA A 352 -9.36 5.55 -4.52
C ALA A 352 -9.18 4.35 -3.58
N ALA A 353 -7.92 3.97 -3.33
CA ALA A 353 -7.59 2.74 -2.65
C ALA A 353 -8.21 2.64 -1.25
N ALA A 354 -8.95 1.56 -1.03
CA ALA A 354 -9.48 1.13 0.26
C ALA A 354 -9.25 -0.37 0.36
N GLY A 355 -8.08 -0.75 0.88
CA GLY A 355 -7.64 -2.13 0.91
C GLY A 355 -8.27 -2.93 2.05
N TYR A 356 -8.34 -4.24 1.88
CA TYR A 356 -8.76 -5.20 2.91
C TYR A 356 -7.85 -6.44 2.89
N SER A 357 -7.88 -7.20 3.98
CA SER A 357 -7.08 -8.42 4.15
C SER A 357 -7.89 -9.66 3.76
N TRP A 358 -7.26 -10.61 3.07
CA TRP A 358 -7.81 -11.96 2.92
C TRP A 358 -7.67 -12.81 4.18
N LYS A 359 -6.91 -12.34 5.17
CA LYS A 359 -6.79 -12.99 6.48
C LYS A 359 -7.78 -12.40 7.47
N GLY A 360 -8.51 -13.27 8.14
CA GLY A 360 -8.92 -13.08 9.54
C GLY A 360 -10.20 -12.31 9.81
N ASP A 361 -10.76 -11.57 8.85
CA ASP A 361 -11.94 -10.72 9.09
C ASP A 361 -13.02 -10.94 8.03
N GLU A 362 -14.17 -11.48 8.47
CA GLU A 362 -15.36 -11.72 7.63
C GLU A 362 -16.01 -10.42 7.13
N ASP A 363 -15.73 -9.30 7.80
CA ASP A 363 -16.26 -7.97 7.50
C ASP A 363 -15.21 -7.04 6.88
N LEU A 364 -14.20 -7.60 6.20
CA LEU A 364 -13.26 -6.90 5.31
C LEU A 364 -12.95 -5.45 5.71
N PRO A 365 -12.44 -5.14 6.93
CA PRO A 365 -12.26 -3.76 7.35
C PRO A 365 -11.24 -3.05 6.45
N VAL A 366 -11.37 -1.72 6.30
CA VAL A 366 -10.36 -0.93 5.58
C VAL A 366 -9.02 -1.02 6.33
N THR A 367 -8.04 -1.71 5.73
CA THR A 367 -6.69 -1.90 6.31
C THR A 367 -5.66 -0.93 5.75
N GLY A 368 -5.94 -0.29 4.62
CA GLY A 368 -5.09 0.73 4.03
C GLY A 368 -5.88 1.65 3.11
N MET A 369 -5.60 2.95 3.18
CA MET A 369 -6.21 3.96 2.32
C MET A 369 -5.35 5.23 2.26
N ALA A 370 -5.78 6.23 1.51
CA ALA A 370 -5.13 7.55 1.50
C ALA A 370 -5.07 8.15 2.92
N SER A 371 -3.87 8.42 3.42
CA SER A 371 -3.64 9.19 4.65
C SER A 371 -3.61 10.70 4.40
N LEU A 372 -3.58 11.12 3.13
CA LEU A 372 -3.62 12.49 2.67
C LEU A 372 -4.04 12.47 1.19
N ARG A 373 -4.92 13.38 0.80
CA ARG A 373 -5.21 13.75 -0.58
C ARG A 373 -4.86 15.21 -0.75
N VAL A 374 -4.12 15.56 -1.79
CA VAL A 374 -3.65 16.93 -2.04
C VAL A 374 -3.65 17.22 -3.53
N VAL A 375 -4.00 18.45 -3.89
CA VAL A 375 -3.84 19.01 -5.24
C VAL A 375 -3.22 20.39 -5.07
N MET A 376 -2.11 20.65 -5.77
CA MET A 376 -1.35 21.90 -5.71
C MET A 376 -1.12 22.43 -7.13
N PRO A 377 -1.97 23.35 -7.61
CA PRO A 377 -1.81 23.95 -8.93
C PRO A 377 -0.63 24.93 -8.91
N LEU A 378 0.48 24.63 -9.60
CA LEU A 378 1.67 25.50 -9.54
C LEU A 378 1.49 26.86 -10.20
N SER A 379 0.47 27.01 -11.06
CA SER A 379 0.07 28.30 -11.64
C SER A 379 -0.71 29.19 -10.67
N ASP A 380 -1.29 28.60 -9.61
CA ASP A 380 -2.08 29.28 -8.59
C ASP A 380 -2.09 28.42 -7.31
N LEU A 381 -1.11 28.64 -6.44
CA LEU A 381 -0.96 27.87 -5.20
C LEU A 381 -2.08 28.17 -4.18
N GLY A 382 -2.76 29.32 -4.28
CA GLY A 382 -3.92 29.65 -3.46
C GLY A 382 -5.13 28.74 -3.72
N ALA A 383 -5.19 28.13 -4.92
CA ALA A 383 -6.19 27.12 -5.27
C ALA A 383 -5.85 25.71 -4.78
N SER A 384 -4.81 25.55 -3.95
CA SER A 384 -4.43 24.24 -3.41
C SER A 384 -5.49 23.72 -2.44
N THR A 385 -5.65 22.39 -2.40
CA THR A 385 -6.59 21.72 -1.50
C THR A 385 -5.96 20.52 -0.85
N LEU A 386 -6.34 20.20 0.39
CA LEU A 386 -5.98 18.97 1.07
C LEU A 386 -7.14 18.34 1.83
N VAL A 387 -7.04 17.05 2.13
CA VAL A 387 -7.85 16.40 3.16
C VAL A 387 -7.12 15.16 3.70
N HIS A 388 -7.33 14.82 4.96
CA HIS A 388 -6.78 13.62 5.57
C HIS A 388 -7.79 12.98 6.54
N PRO A 389 -7.69 11.68 6.83
CA PRO A 389 -8.61 11.02 7.75
C PRO A 389 -8.37 11.56 9.18
N GLY A 390 -9.38 12.22 9.77
CA GLY A 390 -9.35 12.78 11.12
C GLY A 390 -9.39 14.30 11.16
N GLY A 391 -8.39 14.93 11.77
CA GLY A 391 -8.26 16.39 11.82
C GLY A 391 -6.91 16.80 12.39
N GLN A 392 -6.59 18.09 12.28
CA GLN A 392 -5.25 18.61 12.58
C GLN A 392 -4.83 18.42 14.05
N SER A 393 -5.79 18.32 14.98
CA SER A 393 -5.51 18.06 16.40
C SER A 393 -5.50 16.57 16.69
N GLY A 394 -4.54 16.13 17.50
CA GLY A 394 -4.51 14.78 18.08
C GLY A 394 -5.22 14.67 19.44
N GLN A 395 -5.81 15.76 19.95
CA GLN A 395 -6.47 15.81 21.25
C GLN A 395 -7.96 15.45 21.11
N PRO A 396 -8.44 14.34 21.70
CA PRO A 396 -9.86 14.01 21.64
C PRO A 396 -10.73 15.14 22.22
N HIS A 397 -11.90 15.35 21.62
CA HIS A 397 -12.86 16.44 21.93
C HIS A 397 -12.42 17.86 21.55
N ASP A 398 -11.20 18.07 21.04
CA ASP A 398 -10.87 19.32 20.37
C ASP A 398 -11.69 19.44 19.06
N PRO A 399 -12.24 20.62 18.72
CA PRO A 399 -12.99 20.81 17.48
C PRO A 399 -12.20 20.42 16.21
N LEU A 400 -10.87 20.54 16.24
CA LEU A 400 -9.97 20.18 15.15
C LEU A 400 -9.56 18.70 15.15
N TYR A 401 -10.05 17.88 16.09
CA TYR A 401 -9.77 16.44 16.13
C TYR A 401 -10.42 15.69 14.98
N THR A 402 -11.60 16.13 14.57
CA THR A 402 -12.42 15.49 13.52
C THR A 402 -12.69 16.42 12.33
N SER A 403 -12.04 17.58 12.26
CA SER A 403 -12.42 18.65 11.33
C SER A 403 -12.27 18.28 9.85
N HIS A 404 -11.37 17.36 9.49
CA HIS A 404 -11.23 16.88 8.11
C HIS A 404 -12.10 15.65 7.85
N TYR A 405 -12.51 14.92 8.88
CA TYR A 405 -13.13 13.60 8.76
C TYR A 405 -14.44 13.61 7.96
N PRO A 406 -15.42 14.51 8.21
CA PRO A 406 -16.64 14.58 7.41
C PRO A 406 -16.36 14.85 5.92
N HIS A 407 -15.39 15.71 5.62
CA HIS A 407 -15.02 16.00 4.23
C HIS A 407 -14.32 14.81 3.58
N PHE A 408 -13.42 14.15 4.32
CA PHE A 408 -12.70 12.98 3.84
C PHE A 408 -13.64 11.85 3.42
N VAL A 409 -14.66 11.55 4.24
CA VAL A 409 -15.65 10.50 3.94
C VAL A 409 -16.70 10.91 2.91
N ALA A 410 -16.87 12.21 2.69
CA ALA A 410 -17.71 12.77 1.64
C ALA A 410 -16.96 12.94 0.30
N ASP A 411 -15.70 12.50 0.23
CA ASP A 411 -14.81 12.69 -0.92
C ASP A 411 -14.60 14.17 -1.30
N GLU A 412 -14.68 15.06 -0.30
CA GLU A 412 -14.44 16.49 -0.41
C GLU A 412 -13.02 16.86 0.06
N THR A 413 -12.56 18.05 -0.37
CA THR A 413 -11.28 18.61 0.05
C THR A 413 -11.45 19.97 0.68
N LEU A 414 -10.54 20.33 1.60
CA LEU A 414 -10.48 21.64 2.23
C LEU A 414 -9.38 22.50 1.59
N PRO A 415 -9.51 23.83 1.59
CA PRO A 415 -8.45 24.71 1.10
C PRO A 415 -7.13 24.54 1.86
N LEU A 416 -6.01 24.57 1.14
CA LEU A 416 -4.66 24.68 1.67
C LEU A 416 -4.17 26.12 1.42
N TRP A 417 -4.36 27.00 2.40
CA TRP A 417 -3.94 28.40 2.27
C TRP A 417 -2.42 28.50 2.14
N PHE A 418 -1.97 29.16 1.08
CA PHE A 418 -0.56 29.32 0.77
C PHE A 418 -0.06 30.75 1.06
N ASP A 419 -0.75 31.76 0.54
CA ASP A 419 -0.32 33.15 0.67
C ASP A 419 -0.56 33.73 2.07
N ASP A 420 0.33 34.63 2.52
CA ASP A 420 0.27 35.25 3.85
C ASP A 420 -1.07 35.97 4.10
N GLU A 421 -1.68 36.57 3.07
CA GLU A 421 -2.97 37.25 3.16
C GLU A 421 -4.11 36.26 3.43
N ASP A 422 -4.17 35.16 2.67
CA ASP A 422 -5.17 34.11 2.85
C ASP A 422 -5.01 33.44 4.22
N VAL A 423 -3.78 33.14 4.63
CA VAL A 423 -3.49 32.59 5.96
C VAL A 423 -3.96 33.54 7.06
N ALA A 424 -3.69 34.84 6.93
CA ALA A 424 -4.11 35.83 7.91
C ALA A 424 -5.64 36.02 7.96
N ALA A 425 -6.32 36.00 6.80
CA ALA A 425 -7.76 36.15 6.70
C ALA A 425 -8.54 34.96 7.30
N HIS A 426 -7.96 33.77 7.26
CA HIS A 426 -8.59 32.53 7.74
C HIS A 426 -8.03 32.02 9.07
N ALA A 427 -7.15 32.78 9.73
CA ALA A 427 -6.56 32.41 11.01
C ALA A 427 -7.61 32.44 12.16
N SER A 428 -7.87 31.28 12.76
CA SER A 428 -8.72 31.19 13.97
C SER A 428 -7.98 31.55 15.26
N TRP A 429 -6.67 31.28 15.33
CA TRP A 429 -5.81 31.60 16.47
C TRP A 429 -4.43 32.05 16.01
N ARG A 430 -3.77 32.90 16.81
CA ARG A 430 -2.40 33.35 16.58
C ARG A 430 -1.57 33.24 17.84
N LEU A 431 -0.47 32.46 17.76
CA LEU A 431 0.54 32.37 18.80
C LEU A 431 1.81 33.09 18.35
N VAL A 432 2.35 33.98 19.18
CA VAL A 432 3.63 34.67 18.91
C VAL A 432 4.68 34.17 19.88
N LEU A 433 5.62 33.36 19.39
CA LEU A 433 6.78 32.89 20.14
C LEU A 433 7.88 33.95 20.06
N ARG A 434 8.30 34.49 21.22
CA ARG A 434 9.43 35.42 21.30
C ARG A 434 10.65 34.67 21.81
N ARG A 435 11.82 34.90 21.21
CA ARG A 435 13.07 34.42 21.81
C ARG A 435 13.18 35.00 23.22
N PRO A 436 13.62 34.22 24.21
CA PRO A 436 14.01 34.78 25.50
C PRO A 436 14.99 35.93 25.28
N ALA A 437 14.89 37.00 26.07
CA ALA A 437 15.92 38.02 26.07
C ALA A 437 17.27 37.34 26.38
N GLN A 438 18.30 37.63 25.59
CA GLN A 438 19.66 37.25 25.98
C GLN A 438 20.01 38.12 27.20
N GLU A 439 20.16 37.49 28.37
CA GLU A 439 20.71 38.14 29.56
C GLU A 439 22.20 38.48 29.38
#